data_AF-A4INM2-F1
#
_entry.id   AF-A4INM2-F1
#
_cell.length_a   1.000
_cell.length_b   1.000
_cell.length_c   1.000
_cell.angle_alpha   90.00
_cell.angle_beta   90.00
_cell.angle_gamma   90.00
#
_symmetry.space_group_name_H-M   'P 1'
#
loop_
_entity.id
_entity.type
_entity.pdbx_description
1 polymer ?
#
loop_
_entity_poly.entity_id
_entity_poly.type
_entity_poly.pdbx_seq_one_letter_code
_entity_poly.pdbx_strand_id
1 'polypeptide(L)' 'MMRGGRAYAKKGAFIQEAGSNLGTATYITVPRGQTVKLGIAKEGTIVQIGQTVYTFQTEQHQIEVALGENEQIMFNPLL' A
#
# COMPACT_ATOMS: atom_id res chain seq x y z
N MET A 1 -1.16 6.92 11.13
CA MET A 1 -0.82 7.53 9.83
C MET A 1 0.66 7.35 9.56
N MET A 2 1.07 7.23 8.30
CA MET A 2 2.47 7.18 7.87
C MET A 2 2.75 8.33 6.89
N ARG A 3 3.76 9.15 7.18
CA ARG A 3 4.19 10.28 6.35
C ARG A 3 5.68 10.15 6.08
N GLY A 4 6.03 9.55 4.95
CA GLY A 4 7.41 9.24 4.59
C GLY A 4 7.96 7.98 5.28
N GLY A 5 9.14 7.54 4.83
CA GLY A 5 9.86 6.42 5.42
C GLY A 5 9.43 5.05 4.89
N ARG A 6 9.87 3.98 5.57
CA ARG A 6 9.60 2.60 5.16
C ARG A 6 9.06 1.78 6.33
N ALA A 7 7.99 1.04 6.11
CA ALA A 7 7.48 0.02 7.03
C ALA A 7 7.59 -1.37 6.41
N TYR A 8 8.07 -2.32 7.21
CA TYR A 8 8.10 -3.74 6.88
C TYR A 8 7.15 -4.47 7.83
N ALA A 9 6.04 -5.00 7.31
CA ALA A 9 5.00 -5.60 8.13
C ALA A 9 4.79 -7.07 7.77
N LYS A 10 5.39 -7.96 8.58
CA LYS A 10 5.41 -9.42 8.34
C LYS A 10 4.01 -10.05 8.26
N LYS A 11 3.02 -9.47 8.93
CA LYS A 11 1.64 -10.00 9.01
C LYS A 11 0.64 -9.18 8.18
N GLY A 12 1.11 -8.43 7.19
CA GLY A 12 0.27 -7.44 6.50
C GLY A 12 0.17 -6.13 7.29
N ALA A 13 -0.55 -5.16 6.76
CA ALA A 13 -0.70 -3.84 7.39
C ALA A 13 -2.12 -3.30 7.24
N PHE A 14 -2.58 -2.59 8.28
CA PHE A 14 -3.76 -1.74 8.24
C PHE A 14 -3.33 -0.32 8.61
N ILE A 15 -3.43 0.62 7.67
CA ILE A 15 -2.94 1.99 7.84
C ILE A 15 -4.05 2.96 7.43
N GLN A 16 -4.45 3.83 8.36
CA GLN A 16 -5.53 4.78 8.12
C GLN A 16 -5.20 5.81 7.01
N GLU A 17 -3.95 6.28 6.94
CA GLU A 17 -3.46 7.22 5.93
C GLU A 17 -1.97 6.96 5.69
N ALA A 18 -1.58 6.85 4.42
CA ALA A 18 -0.20 6.73 3.96
C ALA A 18 0.13 7.79 2.90
N GLY A 19 1.35 8.34 2.96
CA GLY A 19 1.86 9.32 2.00
C GLY A 19 1.79 10.77 2.49
N SER A 20 2.22 11.68 1.61
CA SER A 20 2.30 13.13 1.90
C SER A 20 2.09 13.92 0.63
N ASN A 21 1.41 15.08 0.72
CA ASN A 21 1.27 16.01 -0.40
C ASN A 21 2.59 16.73 -0.74
N LEU A 22 3.63 16.61 0.11
CA LEU A 22 4.94 17.26 -0.06
C LEU A 22 5.98 16.38 -0.79
N GLY A 23 5.53 15.32 -1.48
CA GLY A 23 6.40 14.46 -2.31
C GLY A 23 7.29 13.49 -1.53
N THR A 24 7.15 13.38 -0.20
CA THR A 24 7.90 12.40 0.59
C THR A 24 7.31 10.99 0.41
N ALA A 25 8.03 10.13 -0.30
CA ALA A 25 7.61 8.76 -0.57
C ALA A 25 7.45 7.94 0.72
N THR A 26 6.35 7.18 0.79
CA THR A 26 6.03 6.26 1.89
C THR A 26 6.03 4.85 1.35
N TYR A 27 6.90 3.98 1.88
CA TYR A 27 7.05 2.60 1.44
C TYR A 27 6.42 1.64 2.45
N ILE A 28 5.57 0.75 1.98
CA ILE A 28 4.93 -0.28 2.79
C ILE A 28 5.22 -1.63 2.13
N THR A 29 6.01 -2.46 2.81
CA THR A 29 6.40 -3.78 2.32
C THR A 29 5.79 -4.88 3.19
N VAL A 30 5.14 -5.83 2.55
CA VAL A 30 4.61 -7.04 3.20
C VAL A 30 5.05 -8.30 2.43
N PRO A 31 5.17 -9.47 3.09
CA PRO A 31 5.48 -10.72 2.41
C PRO A 31 4.40 -11.11 1.37
N ARG A 32 4.78 -11.97 0.42
CA ARG A 32 3.82 -12.64 -0.48
C ARG A 32 2.74 -13.35 0.35
N GLY A 33 1.49 -13.25 -0.10
CA GLY A 33 0.32 -13.82 0.58
C GLY A 33 -0.29 -12.92 1.66
N GLN A 34 0.37 -11.80 2.00
CA GLN A 34 -0.21 -10.77 2.87
C GLN A 34 -0.80 -9.61 2.06
N THR A 35 -1.62 -8.80 2.72
CA THR A 35 -2.28 -7.63 2.13
C THR A 35 -1.95 -6.35 2.89
N VAL A 36 -2.24 -5.21 2.24
CA VAL A 36 -2.14 -3.88 2.83
C VAL A 36 -3.50 -3.19 2.69
N LYS A 37 -4.12 -2.86 3.82
CA LYS A 37 -5.37 -2.11 3.89
C LYS A 37 -5.07 -0.64 4.16
N LEU A 38 -5.55 0.24 3.28
CA LEU A 38 -5.32 1.68 3.34
C LEU A 38 -6.65 2.42 3.40
N GLY A 39 -6.84 3.22 4.45
CA GLY A 39 -7.96 4.16 4.50
C GLY A 39 -7.79 5.27 3.46
N ILE A 40 -6.60 5.85 3.38
CA ILE A 40 -6.17 6.81 2.35
C ILE A 40 -4.76 6.45 1.91
N ALA A 41 -4.54 6.33 0.60
CA ALA A 41 -3.24 6.20 -0.02
C ALA A 41 -3.00 7.43 -0.89
N LYS A 42 -2.13 8.35 -0.46
CA LYS A 42 -1.77 9.54 -1.26
C LYS A 42 -0.89 9.17 -2.43
N GLU A 43 -0.88 10.01 -3.46
CA GLU A 43 0.07 9.93 -4.57
C GLU A 43 1.51 9.75 -4.05
N GLY A 44 2.27 8.87 -4.69
CA GLY A 44 3.65 8.55 -4.29
C GLY A 44 3.75 7.58 -3.11
N THR A 45 2.63 7.09 -2.56
CA THR A 45 2.64 5.90 -1.69
C THR A 45 3.06 4.69 -2.50
N ILE A 46 3.93 3.85 -1.93
CA ILE A 46 4.50 2.69 -2.59
C ILE A 46 4.18 1.46 -1.76
N VAL A 47 3.49 0.50 -2.35
CA VAL A 47 3.18 -0.80 -1.75
C VAL A 47 3.98 -1.88 -2.46
N GLN A 48 4.67 -2.70 -1.68
CA GLN A 48 5.36 -3.90 -2.15
C GLN A 48 4.76 -5.12 -1.47
N ILE A 49 4.31 -6.09 -2.26
CA ILE A 49 3.84 -7.40 -1.79
C ILE A 49 4.73 -8.46 -2.41
N GLY A 50 5.56 -9.12 -1.60
CA GLY A 50 6.61 -10.00 -2.11
C GLY A 50 7.59 -9.22 -3.00
N GLN A 51 7.66 -9.55 -4.28
CA GLN A 51 8.51 -8.85 -5.26
C GLN A 51 7.74 -7.82 -6.10
N THR A 52 6.41 -7.86 -6.09
CA THR A 52 5.58 -6.93 -6.88
C THR A 52 5.46 -5.59 -6.17
N VAL A 53 5.73 -4.52 -6.92
CA VAL A 53 5.70 -3.13 -6.42
C VAL A 53 4.65 -2.33 -7.18
N TYR A 54 3.89 -1.51 -6.47
CA TYR A 54 2.96 -0.55 -7.04
C TYR A 54 3.13 0.81 -6.38
N THR A 55 3.21 1.86 -7.22
CA THR A 55 3.22 3.26 -6.79
C THR A 55 1.89 3.89 -7.15
N PHE A 56 1.18 4.40 -6.15
CA PHE A 56 -0.06 5.13 -6.34
C PHE A 56 0.21 6.42 -7.12
N GLN A 57 -0.38 6.53 -8.32
CA GLN A 57 -0.28 7.72 -9.17
C GLN A 57 -1.33 8.77 -8.83
N THR A 58 -2.40 8.38 -8.15
CA THR A 58 -3.48 9.26 -7.68
C THR A 58 -3.89 8.82 -6.28
N GLU A 59 -4.51 9.73 -5.53
CA GLU A 59 -5.03 9.40 -4.20
C GLU A 59 -6.14 8.35 -4.31
N GLN A 60 -6.09 7.32 -3.46
CA GLN A 60 -7.07 6.25 -3.38
C GLN A 60 -7.62 6.15 -1.95
N HIS A 61 -8.89 5.76 -1.83
CA HIS A 61 -9.62 5.74 -0.56
C HIS A 61 -10.23 4.36 -0.31
N GLN A 62 -10.13 3.89 0.94
CA GLN A 62 -10.79 2.66 1.42
C GLN A 62 -10.48 1.46 0.53
N ILE A 63 -9.19 1.12 0.40
CA ILE A 63 -8.73 0.03 -0.45
C ILE A 63 -7.94 -1.02 0.33
N GLU A 64 -7.99 -2.24 -0.17
CA GLU A 64 -7.07 -3.33 0.14
C GLU A 64 -6.25 -3.64 -1.10
N VAL A 65 -4.92 -3.61 -0.94
CA VAL A 65 -3.96 -4.04 -1.96
C VAL A 65 -3.58 -5.49 -1.69
N ALA A 66 -3.74 -6.34 -2.69
CA ALA A 66 -3.38 -7.75 -2.65
C ALA A 66 -2.73 -8.20 -3.97
N LEU A 67 -2.13 -9.39 -3.99
CA LEU A 67 -1.76 -10.05 -5.24
C LEU A 67 -2.92 -10.92 -5.74
N GLY A 68 -3.19 -10.84 -7.04
CA GLY A 68 -4.03 -11.81 -7.74
C GLY A 68 -3.27 -13.08 -8.11
N GLU A 69 -3.95 -13.99 -8.79
CA GLU A 69 -3.41 -15.33 -9.14
C GLU A 69 -2.12 -15.27 -9.98
N ASN A 70 -1.97 -14.28 -10.86
CA ASN A 70 -0.78 -14.12 -11.72
C ASN A 70 0.21 -13.08 -11.15
N GLU A 71 0.22 -12.86 -9.84
CA GLU A 71 1.09 -11.90 -9.14
C GLU A 71 0.91 -10.43 -9.54
N GLN A 72 -0.17 -10.09 -10.24
CA GLN A 72 -0.59 -8.71 -10.47
C GLN A 72 -1.20 -8.09 -9.20
N ILE A 73 -1.04 -6.78 -9.03
CA ILE A 73 -1.68 -6.04 -7.95
C ILE A 73 -3.18 -5.93 -8.23
N MET A 74 -3.98 -6.22 -7.22
CA MET A 74 -5.43 -6.01 -7.22
C MET A 74 -5.81 -4.99 -6.15
N PHE A 75 -6.84 -4.20 -6.44
CA PHE A 75 -7.45 -3.25 -5.51
C PHE A 75 -8.86 -3.72 -5.18
N ASN A 76 -9.09 -4.05 -3.91
CA ASN A 76 -10.38 -4.46 -3.41
C ASN A 76 -10.94 -3.34 -2.52
N PRO A 77 -12.18 -2.87 -2.71
CA PRO A 77 -12.80 -1.90 -1.80
C PRO A 77 -12.90 -2.45 -0.38
N LEU A 78 -12.63 -1.62 0.63
CA LEU A 78 -12.97 -1.91 2.02
C LEU A 78 -14.46 -1.60 2.22
N LEU A 79 -15.23 -2.60 2.63
CA LEU A 79 -16.64 -2.48 3.00
C LEU A 79 -16.82 -1.78 4.36
#